data_AF-A0A7C7H3C6-F1
#
_entry.id   AF-A0A7C7H3C6-F1
#
_cell.length_a   1.000
_cell.length_b   1.000
_cell.length_c   1.000
_cell.angle_alpha   90.00
_cell.angle_beta   90.00
_cell.angle_gamma   90.00
#
_symmetry.space_group_name_H-M   'P 1'
#
loop_
_entity.id
_entity.type
_entity.pdbx_description
1 polymer ?
#
loop_
_entity_poly.entity_id
_entity_poly.type
_entity_poly.pdbx_seq_one_letter_code
_entity_poly.pdbx_strand_id
1 'polypeptide(L)' 'MYKHELPSKLSDDSQPIFFRRTEAKKLFGISPRQLENLAMERKGPPYYRCGKFAIYSVSDFVEWLTSNPVRTTDE' A
#
# COMPACT_ATOMS: atom_id res chain seq x y z
N MET A 1 34.48 28.70 -14.79
CA MET A 1 34.07 27.87 -13.64
C MET A 1 32.55 27.88 -13.56
N TYR A 2 31.88 26.94 -14.23
CA TYR A 2 30.43 26.80 -14.11
C TYR A 2 30.14 25.85 -12.96
N LYS A 3 29.61 26.39 -11.86
CA LYS A 3 28.96 25.61 -10.82
C LYS A 3 27.67 25.07 -11.43
N HIS A 4 27.70 23.83 -11.91
CA HIS A 4 26.47 23.06 -12.06
C HIS A 4 25.98 22.74 -10.64
N GLU A 5 25.13 23.61 -10.11
CA GLU A 5 24.24 23.24 -9.03
C GLU A 5 23.21 22.29 -9.64
N LEU A 6 23.54 20.99 -9.60
CA LEU A 6 22.58 19.94 -9.88
C LEU A 6 21.36 20.19 -8.97
N PRO A 7 20.13 20.23 -9.51
CA PRO A 7 18.95 20.40 -8.68
C PRO A 7 18.90 19.25 -7.67
N SER A 8 19.17 19.62 -6.43
CA SER A 8 18.99 18.80 -5.25
C SER A 8 17.51 18.50 -5.08
N LYS A 9 17.20 17.20 -4.99
CA LYS A 9 15.94 16.63 -4.53
C LYS A 9 14.75 16.71 -5.51
N LEU A 10 14.71 15.77 -6.44
CA LEU A 10 13.46 15.02 -6.60
C LEU A 10 13.35 14.12 -5.37
N SER A 11 12.63 14.59 -4.35
CA SER A 11 12.04 13.68 -3.38
C SER A 11 11.11 12.78 -4.20
N ASP A 12 11.56 11.57 -4.50
CA ASP A 12 10.73 10.53 -5.11
C ASP A 12 9.78 9.96 -4.04
N ASP A 13 8.98 10.84 -3.44
CA ASP A 13 7.82 10.51 -2.59
C ASP A 13 6.63 10.08 -3.47
N SER A 14 6.91 9.45 -4.62
CA SER A 14 5.96 9.03 -5.64
C SER A 14 5.23 7.74 -5.24
N GLN A 15 4.93 7.55 -3.95
CA GLN A 15 4.05 6.47 -3.54
C GLN A 15 2.69 6.69 -4.21
N PRO A 16 2.15 5.69 -4.93
CA PRO A 16 0.87 5.85 -5.61
C PRO A 16 -0.21 6.10 -4.55
N ILE A 17 -1.00 7.17 -4.69
CA ILE A 17 -2.05 7.50 -3.72
C ILE A 17 -3.08 6.34 -3.62
N PHE A 18 -3.31 5.67 -4.76
CA PHE A 18 -4.20 4.52 -4.86
C PHE A 18 -3.57 3.39 -5.65
N PHE A 19 -3.95 2.16 -5.32
CA PHE A 19 -3.51 0.97 -6.04
C PHE A 19 -4.64 -0.06 -6.17
N ARG A 20 -4.54 -0.90 -7.21
CA ARG A 20 -5.49 -2.00 -7.40
C ARG A 20 -5.08 -3.22 -6.60
N ARG A 21 -6.05 -4.07 -6.27
CA ARG A 21 -5.80 -5.37 -5.62
C ARG A 21 -4.70 -6.20 -6.28
N THR A 22 -4.59 -6.16 -7.61
CA THR A 22 -3.54 -6.86 -8.38
C THR A 22 -2.13 -6.36 -8.11
N GLU A 23 -1.98 -5.10 -7.69
CA GLU A 23 -0.70 -4.44 -7.44
C GLU A 23 -0.25 -4.59 -5.97
N ALA A 24 -1.15 -5.05 -5.10
CA ALA A 24 -0.87 -5.27 -3.68
C ALA A 24 0.37 -6.14 -3.42
N LYS A 25 0.59 -7.16 -4.25
CA LYS A 25 1.74 -8.06 -4.10
C LYS A 25 3.06 -7.33 -4.36
N LYS A 26 3.07 -6.42 -5.34
CA LYS A 26 4.25 -5.64 -5.70
C LYS A 26 4.54 -4.55 -4.68
N LEU A 27 3.50 -3.91 -4.12
CA LEU A 27 3.64 -2.77 -3.22
C LEU A 27 3.82 -3.18 -1.76
N PHE A 28 3.08 -4.18 -1.28
CA PHE A 28 2.99 -4.54 0.14
C PHE A 28 3.30 -6.03 0.41
N GLY A 29 3.67 -6.81 -0.62
CA GLY A 29 3.94 -8.24 -0.47
C GLY A 29 2.69 -9.10 -0.23
N ILE A 30 1.49 -8.52 -0.21
CA ILE A 30 0.23 -9.23 0.05
C ILE A 30 -0.39 -9.67 -1.28
N SER A 31 -0.70 -10.96 -1.41
CA SER A 31 -1.28 -11.50 -2.64
C SER A 31 -2.71 -10.99 -2.86
N PRO A 32 -3.15 -10.80 -4.12
CA PRO A 32 -4.51 -10.35 -4.42
C PRO A 32 -5.59 -11.27 -3.82
N ARG A 33 -5.32 -12.59 -3.81
CA ARG A 33 -6.20 -13.59 -3.19
C ARG A 33 -6.33 -13.43 -1.68
N GLN A 34 -5.25 -13.05 -0.98
CA GLN A 34 -5.31 -12.79 0.46
C GLN A 34 -6.21 -11.57 0.74
N LEU A 35 -6.08 -10.50 -0.05
CA LEU A 35 -6.96 -9.33 0.08
C LEU A 35 -8.42 -9.65 -0.27
N GLU A 36 -8.67 -10.56 -1.21
CA GLU A 36 -10.01 -11.03 -1.51
C GLU A 36 -10.64 -11.78 -0.34
N ASN A 37 -9.91 -12.73 0.25
CA ASN A 37 -10.36 -13.46 1.44
C ASN A 37 -10.63 -12.49 2.60
N LEU A 38 -9.71 -11.57 2.88
CA LEU A 38 -9.85 -10.56 3.92
C LEU A 38 -11.06 -9.64 3.67
N ALA A 39 -11.34 -9.29 2.42
CA ALA A 39 -12.52 -8.50 2.05
C ALA A 39 -13.82 -9.31 2.26
N MET A 40 -13.83 -10.61 1.91
CA MET A 40 -14.98 -11.50 2.17
C MET A 40 -15.24 -11.66 3.67
N GLU A 41 -14.18 -11.80 4.47
CA GLU A 41 -14.25 -11.90 5.94
C GLU A 41 -14.50 -10.56 6.64
N ARG A 42 -14.55 -9.44 5.91
CA ARG A 42 -14.63 -8.07 6.45
C ARG A 42 -13.51 -7.74 7.45
N LYS A 43 -12.34 -8.35 7.29
CA LYS A 43 -11.12 -8.13 8.11
C LYS A 43 -10.04 -7.33 7.37
N GLY A 44 -10.27 -7.03 6.10
CA GLY A 44 -9.32 -6.29 5.26
C GLY A 44 -9.43 -4.77 5.37
N PRO A 45 -8.50 -4.06 4.72
CA PRO A 45 -8.54 -2.60 4.66
C PRO A 45 -9.74 -2.12 3.84
N PRO A 46 -10.22 -0.89 4.10
CA PRO A 46 -11.29 -0.29 3.30
C PRO A 46 -10.82 -0.15 1.84
N TYR A 47 -11.77 -0.29 0.91
CA TYR A 47 -11.51 -0.15 -0.51
C TYR A 47 -12.68 0.50 -1.22
N TYR A 48 -12.37 1.20 -2.30
CA TYR A 48 -13.32 1.78 -3.22
C TYR A 48 -13.63 0.77 -4.32
N ARG A 49 -14.91 0.62 -4.66
CA ARG A 49 -15.36 -0.25 -5.75
C ARG A 49 -15.57 0.58 -7.01
N CYS A 50 -14.83 0.26 -8.07
CA CYS A 50 -14.99 0.86 -9.40
C CYS A 50 -15.26 -0.26 -10.41
N GLY A 51 -16.54 -0.55 -10.65
CA GLY A 51 -16.97 -1.69 -11.47
C GLY A 51 -16.46 -3.03 -10.90
N LYS A 52 -15.59 -3.72 -11.66
CA LYS A 52 -14.94 -4.97 -11.24
C LYS A 52 -13.66 -4.77 -10.43
N PHE A 53 -13.19 -3.53 -10.28
CA PHE A 53 -11.93 -3.22 -9.59
C PHE A 53 -12.16 -2.86 -8.13
N ALA A 54 -11.33 -3.43 -7.26
CA ALA A 54 -11.15 -2.99 -5.89
C ALA A 54 -9.88 -2.13 -5.83
N ILE A 55 -10.08 -0.86 -5.45
CA ILE A 55 -9.04 0.18 -5.38
C ILE A 55 -8.82 0.52 -3.92
N TYR A 56 -7.57 0.43 -3.47
CA TYR A 56 -7.16 0.72 -2.10
C TYR A 56 -6.41 2.05 -2.08
N SER A 57 -6.69 2.86 -1.07
CA SER A 57 -5.88 4.02 -0.69
C SER A 57 -4.64 3.51 0.04
N VAL A 58 -3.46 4.01 -0.32
CA VAL A 58 -2.22 3.61 0.37
C VAL A 58 -2.28 4.01 1.84
N SER A 59 -2.78 5.20 2.16
CA SER A 59 -2.88 5.68 3.54
C SER A 59 -3.75 4.77 4.41
N ASP A 60 -4.97 4.47 3.96
CA ASP A 60 -5.89 3.61 4.71
C ASP A 60 -5.37 2.17 4.81
N PHE A 61 -4.68 1.69 3.77
CA PHE A 61 -4.09 0.36 3.77
C PHE A 61 -2.94 0.23 4.77
N VAL A 62 -2.07 1.24 4.84
CA VAL A 62 -0.97 1.29 5.82
C VAL A 62 -1.52 1.43 7.24
N GLU A 63 -2.55 2.27 7.44
CA GLU A 63 -3.21 2.39 8.74
C GLU A 63 -3.78 1.04 9.20
N TRP A 64 -4.50 0.33 8.31
CA TRP A 64 -4.98 -1.02 8.61
C TRP A 64 -3.84 -2.01 8.92
N LEU A 65 -2.77 -1.99 8.13
CA LEU A 65 -1.62 -2.90 8.32
C LEU A 65 -0.92 -2.67 9.66
N THR A 66 -0.86 -1.42 10.11
CA THR A 66 -0.21 -1.01 11.35
C THR A 66 -1.14 -1.02 12.56
N SER A 67 -2.46 -1.17 12.38
CA SER A 67 -3.43 -1.06 13.46
C SER A 67 -3.34 -2.19 14.50
N ASN A 68 -2.84 -3.39 14.14
CA ASN A 68 -2.69 -4.51 15.06
C ASN A 68 -1.36 -5.25 14.79
N PRO A 69 -0.21 -4.67 15.18
CA PRO A 69 1.07 -5.30 14.97
C PRO A 69 1.19 -6.52 15.90
N VAL A 70 1.37 -7.71 15.32
CA VAL A 70 1.75 -8.89 16.10
C VAL A 70 3.22 -8.73 16.47
N ARG A 71 3.51 -8.44 17.75
CA ARG A 71 4.88 -8.45 18.26
C ARG A 71 5.37 -9.89 18.30
N THR A 72 6.27 -10.24 17.39
CA THR A 72 7.03 -11.49 17.50
C THR A 72 8.18 -11.23 18.48
N THR A 73 8.06 -11.71 19.72
CA THR A 73 9.18 -11.77 20.65
C THR A 73 10.09 -12.91 20.20
N ASP A 74 11.34 -12.59 19.87
CA ASP A 74 12.42 -13.57 19.75
C ASP A 74 12.94 -13.79 21.19
N GLU A 75 12.50 -14.86 21.85
CA GLU A 75 13.05 -15.34 23.13
C GLU A 75 13.97 -16.53 22.90
#